data_AF-A0AAV7QCX8-F1
#
_entry.id   AF-A0AAV7QCX8-F1
#
_cell.length_a   1.000
_cell.length_b   1.000
_cell.length_c   1.000
_cell.angle_alpha   90.00
_cell.angle_beta   90.00
_cell.angle_gamma   90.00
#
_symmetry.space_group_name_H-M   'P 1'
#
loop_
_entity.id
_entity.type
_entity.pdbx_description
1 polymer ?
#
loop_
_entity_poly.entity_id
_entity_poly.type
_entity_poly.pdbx_seq_one_letter_code
_entity_poly.pdbx_strand_id
1 'polypeptide(L)'
;MALDGPIEIDEIQTALRQVARNKTSGTDELPVEYYTTFTTQLTTPFLEVLHEAQGRGQLTDSQHEALIVVLPKPSQARPLDVRS
;
A
#
# COMPACT_ATOMS: atom_id res chain seq x y z
N MET A 1 -8.80 4.20 -20.41
CA MET A 1 -7.69 4.73 -19.60
C MET A 1 -6.39 4.43 -20.32
N ALA A 2 -5.55 5.44 -20.52
CA ALA A 2 -4.16 5.24 -20.90
C ALA A 2 -3.34 5.08 -19.63
N LEU A 3 -2.41 4.13 -19.59
CA LEU A 3 -1.63 3.81 -18.39
C LEU A 3 -0.70 4.98 -17.96
N ASP A 4 -0.29 5.80 -18.93
CA ASP A 4 0.61 6.94 -18.74
C ASP A 4 -0.12 8.30 -18.74
N GLY A 5 -1.45 8.28 -18.60
CA GLY A 5 -2.26 9.49 -18.47
C GLY A 5 -2.12 10.15 -17.09
N PRO A 6 -2.62 11.38 -16.91
CA PRO A 6 -2.77 11.95 -15.58
C PRO A 6 -3.70 11.08 -14.73
N ILE A 7 -3.32 10.87 -13.47
CA ILE A 7 -4.17 10.16 -12.51
C ILE A 7 -5.39 11.04 -12.20
N GLU A 8 -6.57 10.45 -12.22
CA GLU A 8 -7.85 11.11 -11.99
C GLU A 8 -8.37 10.89 -10.57
N ILE A 9 -9.19 11.83 -10.11
CA ILE A 9 -9.74 11.80 -8.74
C ILE A 9 -10.59 10.54 -8.46
N ASP A 10 -11.34 10.07 -9.46
CA ASP A 10 -12.21 8.91 -9.33
C ASP A 10 -11.42 7.60 -9.21
N GLU A 11 -10.21 7.54 -9.77
CA GLU A 11 -9.31 6.40 -9.64
C GLU A 11 -8.82 6.26 -8.21
N ILE A 12 -8.40 7.37 -7.59
CA ILE A 12 -7.97 7.41 -6.19
C ILE A 12 -9.11 7.03 -5.25
N GLN A 13 -10.30 7.62 -5.44
CA GLN A 13 -11.46 7.27 -4.64
C GLN A 13 -11.82 5.79 -4.73
N THR A 14 -11.76 5.22 -5.94
CA THR A 14 -12.05 3.81 -6.17
C THR A 14 -11.01 2.92 -5.51
N ALA A 15 -9.72 3.28 -5.63
CA ALA A 15 -8.63 2.57 -4.97
C ALA A 15 -8.77 2.55 -3.45
N LEU A 16 -9.04 3.71 -2.82
CA LEU A 16 -9.22 3.83 -1.38
C LEU A 16 -10.42 3.00 -0.85
N ARG A 17 -11.50 2.90 -1.63
CA ARG A 17 -12.66 2.05 -1.28
C ARG A 17 -12.40 0.55 -1.45
N GLN A 18 -11.46 0.18 -2.31
CA GLN A 18 -11.16 -1.21 -2.66
C GLN A 18 -9.90 -1.76 -1.98
N VAL A 19 -9.32 -1.02 -1.02
CA VAL A 19 -8.16 -1.50 -0.25
C VAL A 19 -8.49 -2.85 0.41
N ALA A 20 -7.57 -3.80 0.25
CA ALA A 20 -7.74 -5.15 0.78
C ALA A 20 -7.86 -5.14 2.31
N ARG A 21 -8.92 -5.75 2.83
CA ARG A 21 -9.14 -5.90 4.27
C ARG A 21 -8.27 -6.99 4.87
N ASN A 22 -8.10 -6.96 6.20
CA ASN A 22 -7.32 -7.94 6.97
C ASN A 22 -5.84 -8.02 6.57
N LYS A 23 -5.29 -6.92 6.04
CA LYS A 23 -3.85 -6.75 5.82
C LYS A 23 -3.26 -6.00 7.00
N THR A 24 -2.02 -6.32 7.33
CA THR A 24 -1.23 -5.53 8.27
C THR A 24 -1.07 -4.12 7.71
N SER A 25 -1.18 -3.11 8.57
CA SER A 25 -0.91 -1.71 8.21
C SER A 25 0.46 -1.56 7.56
N GLY A 26 0.61 -0.54 6.72
CA GLY A 26 1.88 -0.22 6.09
C GLY A 26 2.88 0.38 7.09
N THR A 27 3.91 1.04 6.55
CA THR A 27 4.87 1.83 7.34
C THR A 27 4.23 3.02 8.05
N ASP A 28 3.02 3.41 7.63
CA ASP A 28 2.20 4.46 8.25
C ASP A 28 1.43 4.04 9.51
N GLU A 29 1.39 2.74 9.81
CA GLU A 29 0.63 2.14 10.92
C GLU A 29 -0.90 2.40 10.88
N LEU A 30 -1.43 2.95 9.79
CA LEU A 30 -2.85 3.27 9.64
C LEU A 30 -3.64 2.03 9.19
N PRO A 31 -4.77 1.73 9.85
CA PRO A 31 -5.58 0.58 9.50
C PRO A 31 -6.40 0.82 8.23
N VAL A 32 -6.84 -0.25 7.56
CA VAL A 32 -7.68 -0.16 6.34
C VAL A 32 -8.97 0.62 6.56
N GLU A 33 -9.52 0.56 7.76
CA GLU A 33 -10.70 1.31 8.18
C GLU A 33 -10.47 2.81 8.05
N TYR A 34 -9.26 3.30 8.37
CA TYR A 34 -8.92 4.72 8.23
C TYR A 34 -9.07 5.18 6.77
N TYR A 35 -8.46 4.43 5.84
CA TYR A 35 -8.51 4.75 4.42
C TYR A 35 -9.93 4.72 3.85
N THR A 36 -10.70 3.69 4.22
CA THR A 36 -12.08 3.55 3.73
C THR A 36 -13.03 4.59 4.35
N THR A 37 -12.88 4.93 5.64
CA THR A 37 -13.69 5.94 6.33
C THR A 37 -13.41 7.36 5.83
N PHE A 38 -12.13 7.72 5.66
CA PHE A 38 -11.73 9.08 5.31
C PHE A 38 -11.46 9.25 3.81
N THR A 39 -12.07 8.41 2.95
CA THR A 39 -11.84 8.43 1.50
C THR A 39 -11.95 9.84 0.93
N THR A 40 -13.02 10.58 1.27
CA THR A 40 -13.25 11.94 0.75
C THR A 40 -12.16 12.93 1.17
N GLN A 41 -11.69 12.83 2.41
CA GLN A 41 -10.64 13.71 2.94
C GLN A 41 -9.26 13.36 2.40
N LEU A 42 -8.99 12.07 2.14
CA LEU A 42 -7.70 11.57 1.69
C LEU A 42 -7.51 11.68 0.18
N THR A 43 -8.60 11.73 -0.59
CA THR A 43 -8.52 11.73 -2.07
C THR A 43 -7.67 12.86 -2.62
N THR A 44 -7.92 14.11 -2.21
CA THR A 44 -7.17 15.27 -2.72
C THR A 44 -5.69 15.21 -2.34
N PRO A 45 -5.31 14.99 -1.06
CA PRO A 45 -3.91 14.83 -0.69
C PRO A 45 -3.19 13.72 -1.47
N PHE A 46 -3.84 12.56 -1.68
CA PHE A 46 -3.24 11.46 -2.45
C PHE A 46 -3.01 11.85 -3.91
N LEU A 47 -3.97 12.53 -4.53
CA LEU A 47 -3.86 12.99 -5.91
C LEU A 47 -2.69 13.97 -6.06
N GLU A 48 -2.56 14.95 -5.16
CA GLU A 48 -1.50 15.94 -5.16
C GLU A 48 -0.11 15.29 -5.04
N VAL A 49 0.06 14.36 -4.10
CA VAL A 49 1.33 13.64 -3.90
C VAL A 49 1.70 12.82 -5.14
N LEU A 50 0.73 12.15 -5.78
CA LEU A 50 0.99 11.33 -6.95
C LEU A 50 1.31 12.18 -8.19
N HIS A 51 0.63 13.31 -8.39
CA HIS A 51 0.96 14.26 -9.45
C HIS A 51 2.34 14.89 -9.24
N GLU A 52 2.68 15.23 -7.99
CA GLU A 52 4.01 15.71 -7.65
C GLU A 52 5.09 14.66 -7.95
N ALA A 53 4.86 13.41 -7.55
CA ALA A 53 5.77 12.31 -7.81
C ALA A 53 5.94 12.04 -9.31
N GLN A 54 4.85 12.09 -10.08
CA GLN A 54 4.88 11.97 -11.53
C GLN A 54 5.66 13.12 -12.19
N GLY A 55 5.46 14.36 -11.74
CA GLY A 55 6.18 15.52 -12.24
C GLY A 55 7.68 15.49 -11.92
N ARG A 56 8.06 14.96 -10.75
CA ARG A 56 9.46 14.79 -10.33
C ARG A 56 10.13 13.54 -10.92
N GLY A 57 9.34 12.56 -11.34
CA GLY A 57 9.83 11.23 -11.73
C GLY A 57 10.34 10.39 -10.54
N GLN A 58 9.91 10.72 -9.32
CA GLN A 58 10.40 10.15 -8.06
C GLN A 58 9.29 10.14 -7.00
N LEU A 59 9.19 9.06 -6.23
CA LEU A 59 8.33 8.96 -5.05
C LEU A 59 8.91 9.72 -3.83
N THR A 60 8.12 9.92 -2.78
CA THR A 60 8.62 10.52 -1.53
C THR A 60 9.62 9.59 -0.84
N ASP A 61 10.51 10.13 -0.01
CA ASP A 61 11.54 9.33 0.67
C ASP A 61 10.91 8.19 1.51
N SER A 62 9.83 8.49 2.23
CA SER A 62 9.08 7.51 3.03
C SER A 62 8.47 6.37 2.20
N GLN A 63 8.14 6.60 0.92
CA GLN A 63 7.61 5.57 0.02
C GLN A 63 8.69 4.57 -0.43
N HIS A 64 9.96 4.85 -0.16
CA HIS A 64 11.07 3.91 -0.36
C HIS A 64 11.38 3.07 0.88
N GLU A 65 10.71 3.32 2.01
CA GLU A 65 10.93 2.61 3.26
C GLU A 65 10.07 1.33 3.35
N ALA A 66 10.57 0.32 4.04
CA ALA A 66 9.87 -0.95 4.25
C ALA A 66 9.98 -1.43 5.70
N LEU A 67 8.85 -1.87 6.27
CA LEU A 67 8.81 -2.52 7.57
C LEU A 67 9.00 -4.03 7.40
N ILE A 68 10.11 -4.56 7.90
CA ILE A 68 10.42 -5.99 7.84
C ILE A 68 9.99 -6.65 9.17
N VAL A 69 8.95 -7.49 9.12
CA VAL A 69 8.46 -8.27 10.27
C VAL A 69 8.71 -9.76 10.04
N VAL A 70 9.40 -10.40 10.98
CA VAL A 70 9.61 -11.86 10.96
C VAL A 70 8.39 -12.55 11.58
N LEU A 71 7.60 -13.25 10.76
CA LEU A 71 6.48 -14.05 11.22
C LEU A 71 6.93 -15.52 11.40
N PRO A 72 6.82 -16.11 12.60
CA PRO A 72 7.11 -17.53 12.78
C PRO A 72 6.08 -18.37 12.02
N LYS A 73 6.56 -19.36 11.27
CA LYS A 73 5.65 -20.33 10.63
C LYS A 73 4.93 -21.13 11.72
N PRO A 74 3.62 -21.38 11.58
CA PRO A 74 2.94 -22.32 12.47
C PRO A 74 3.65 -23.67 12.36
N SER A 75 3.98 -24.29 13.49
CA SER A 75 4.78 -25.50 13.58
C SER A 75 4.15 -26.65 12.78
N GLN A 76 4.61 -26.89 11.56
CA GLN A 76 4.52 -28.21 10.95
C GLN A 76 5.81 -28.94 11.30
N ALA A 77 5.74 -29.77 12.33
CA ALA A 77 6.76 -30.76 12.63
C ALA A 77 6.80 -31.79 11.48
N ARG A 78 7.63 -31.53 10.47
CA ARG A 78 8.26 -32.59 9.68
C ARG A 78 9.70 -32.16 9.39
N PRO A 79 10.71 -32.88 9.91
CA PRO A 79 12.07 -32.64 9.49
C PRO A 79 12.16 -32.93 7.99
N LEU A 80 12.75 -31.98 7.24
CA LEU A 80 13.23 -32.25 5.89
C LEU A 80 14.39 -33.25 6.07
N ASP A 81 14.12 -34.52 5.76
CA ASP A 81 15.15 -35.57 5.71
C ASP A 81 16.07 -35.26 4.53
N VAL A 82 17.14 -34.51 4.79
CA VAL A 82 18.20 -34.28 3.81
C VAL A 82 19.10 -35.49 3.85
N ARG A 83 18.80 -36.50 3.03
CA ARG A 83 19.72 -37.61 2.81
C ARG A 83 20.91 -37.10 2.01
N SER A 84 22.09 -37.25 2.61
CA SER A 84 23.43 -37.01 2.08
C SER A 84 23.75 -37.86 0.86
#